data_AF-A0AAD5W3L2-F1
#
_entry.id   AF-A0AAD5W3L2-F1
#
_cell.length_a   1.000
_cell.length_b   1.000
_cell.length_c   1.000
_cell.angle_alpha   90.00
_cell.angle_beta   90.00
_cell.angle_gamma   90.00
#
_symmetry.space_group_name_H-M   'P 1'
#
loop_
_entity.id
_entity.type
_entity.pdbx_description
1 polymer ?
#
loop_
_entity_poly.entity_id
_entity_poly.type
_entity_poly.pdbx_seq_one_letter_code
_entity_poly.pdbx_strand_id
1 'polypeptide(L)'
;MLSLPPIHGRFPVGATTFITPVRPAVQVGKAKLKTPTTTRPDSTNHALQLEEIAFTAYYPADVSNNPFKGFDWLLRPLSDSLLGLSTYMGVSSWLLWPAVYLFGSLIRVPAYLNAPLLHPEKANGYKEKQWPLVIFSHGLGGSRTTYSQYCSGLAASGKVVLALEHRDGTGMACRPQSWEGNTKTIHRSVVYLRETDVYWENGEEPVAFPKPLRGEQLAFRHHEIYIMYQVFKKFVQESSKVDIENIDRIPLDEASWSSLSSSGSSIIRHNEDIFLTGHSFGGATAFSLLSTEPAGSHVPIPISKVIVLDPWLDPLPSPGPAPYAPTKQAPDDVTLAEASVQSSLKDNMPSADAVGSPEPSLVIGPPKMFVINSETFTLWKDHYARLEEIMATWEPQGRRIATLVGSKHISFSDFSLLPILRKKDDMTIFDNIIRLSLAFLDDRLDEAVKEEIPTTDMNIMIVGTKPDGKPKRKLADLYHAMTWPSLSYVAEDHKGRIVGYILAKMEEDLKDGEEPHGHVTSISVLRPYRRLGLAKKLMVQSQEAMATVYRGAYVSLHVRKSNRAALSLYRDTLGFTAQKLASDADGEDAYAMRLDLKS
;
A
#
# COMPACT_ATOMS: atom_id res chain seq x y z
N MET A 1 -3.98 -28.99 5.39
CA MET A 1 -4.65 -27.77 5.91
C MET A 1 -4.33 -26.65 4.93
N LEU A 2 -5.32 -25.95 4.38
CA LEU A 2 -5.06 -24.77 3.54
C LEU A 2 -4.76 -23.61 4.50
N SER A 3 -3.54 -23.12 4.55
CA SER A 3 -3.18 -21.95 5.36
C SER A 3 -2.46 -20.93 4.50
N LEU A 4 -2.46 -19.68 4.93
CA LEU A 4 -1.49 -18.72 4.41
C LEU A 4 -0.05 -19.21 4.69
N PRO A 5 0.95 -18.68 3.96
CA PRO A 5 2.34 -19.05 4.15
C PRO A 5 2.78 -18.89 5.63
N PRO A 6 3.70 -19.74 6.12
CA PRO A 6 4.29 -19.56 7.44
C PRO A 6 4.89 -18.16 7.57
N ILE A 7 4.68 -17.55 8.74
CA ILE A 7 5.31 -16.26 9.05
C ILE A 7 6.79 -16.50 9.31
N HIS A 8 7.64 -15.89 8.49
CA HIS A 8 9.09 -15.91 8.66
C HIS A 8 9.53 -14.64 9.40
N GLY A 9 10.42 -14.81 10.37
CA GLY A 9 10.99 -13.69 11.12
C GLY A 9 11.63 -14.15 12.42
N ARG A 10 12.05 -13.17 13.22
CA ARG A 10 12.82 -13.40 14.44
C ARG A 10 11.97 -13.90 15.59
N PHE A 11 10.74 -13.41 15.70
CA PHE A 11 9.84 -13.73 16.80
C PHE A 11 8.58 -14.44 16.29
N PRO A 12 8.05 -15.43 17.04
CA PRO A 12 6.69 -15.89 16.86
C PRO A 12 5.70 -14.73 16.96
N VAL A 13 4.63 -14.76 16.16
CA VAL A 13 3.66 -13.67 16.09
C VAL A 13 2.34 -14.06 16.74
N GLY A 14 1.92 -13.26 17.72
CA GLY A 14 0.59 -13.29 18.29
C GLY A 14 -0.36 -12.38 17.54
N ALA A 15 -1.66 -12.67 17.65
CA ALA A 15 -2.72 -11.82 17.15
C ALA A 15 -3.87 -11.75 18.17
N THR A 16 -4.30 -10.53 18.49
CA THR A 16 -5.44 -10.26 19.38
C THR A 16 -6.30 -9.18 18.76
N THR A 17 -7.61 -9.42 18.68
CA THR A 17 -8.55 -8.41 18.18
C THR A 17 -9.24 -7.72 19.33
N PHE A 18 -9.09 -6.41 19.38
CA PHE A 18 -9.71 -5.54 20.35
C PHE A 18 -10.90 -4.81 19.72
N ILE A 19 -11.91 -4.56 20.55
CA ILE A 19 -13.04 -3.69 20.24
C ILE A 19 -13.20 -2.66 21.37
N THR A 20 -13.55 -1.43 21.01
CA THR A 20 -13.86 -0.36 21.97
C THR A 20 -15.11 0.37 21.50
N PRO A 21 -16.06 0.68 22.40
CA PRO A 21 -17.23 1.48 22.07
C PRO A 21 -16.86 2.94 21.88
N VAL A 22 -17.67 3.65 21.08
CA VAL A 22 -17.65 5.11 20.93
C VAL A 22 -18.97 5.65 21.47
N ARG A 23 -18.91 6.37 22.61
CA ARG A 23 -20.08 6.89 23.33
C ARG A 23 -19.94 8.40 23.60
N PRO A 24 -20.89 9.24 23.16
CA PRO A 24 -21.98 8.91 22.23
C PRO A 24 -21.44 8.54 20.83
N ALA A 25 -22.27 7.89 20.02
CA ALA A 25 -21.92 7.62 18.63
C ALA A 25 -21.61 8.93 17.89
N VAL A 26 -20.56 8.92 17.07
CA VAL A 26 -20.12 10.09 16.30
C VAL A 26 -20.65 9.97 14.88
N GLN A 27 -21.46 10.94 14.45
CA GLN A 27 -21.80 11.09 13.04
C GLN A 27 -20.62 11.72 12.32
N VAL A 28 -20.20 11.14 11.20
CA VAL A 28 -19.13 11.71 10.38
C VAL A 28 -19.66 12.02 8.99
N GLY A 29 -19.49 13.26 8.54
CA GLY A 29 -20.00 13.68 7.25
C GLY A 29 -21.52 13.86 7.20
N LYS A 30 -22.00 14.15 5.99
CA LYS A 30 -23.40 14.51 5.72
C LYS A 30 -24.10 13.51 4.81
N ALA A 31 -23.38 12.52 4.25
CA ALA A 31 -23.96 11.51 3.39
C ALA A 31 -25.09 10.74 4.10
N LYS A 32 -26.18 10.52 3.37
CA LYS A 32 -27.34 9.72 3.79
C LYS A 32 -27.55 8.53 2.86
N LEU A 33 -28.04 7.42 3.38
CA LEU A 33 -28.33 6.21 2.62
C LEU A 33 -29.62 6.38 1.83
N LYS A 34 -29.60 6.04 0.53
CA LYS A 34 -30.82 6.02 -0.31
C LYS A 34 -31.84 4.98 0.11
N THR A 35 -31.36 3.87 0.68
CA THR A 35 -32.21 2.81 1.22
C THR A 35 -31.90 2.68 2.71
N PRO A 36 -32.86 2.94 3.61
CA PRO A 36 -32.65 2.83 5.04
C PRO A 36 -32.21 1.42 5.42
N THR A 37 -31.18 1.31 6.25
CA THR A 37 -30.70 0.03 6.79
C THR A 37 -31.49 -0.43 8.01
N THR A 38 -32.28 0.47 8.62
CA THR A 38 -32.99 0.27 9.89
C THR A 38 -34.51 0.46 9.73
N THR A 39 -35.28 -0.33 10.46
CA THR A 39 -36.75 -0.18 10.63
C THR A 39 -37.12 0.74 11.80
N ARG A 40 -36.15 1.43 12.41
CA ARG A 40 -36.38 2.31 13.55
C ARG A 40 -36.93 3.67 13.07
N PRO A 41 -38.07 4.14 13.60
CA PRO A 41 -38.69 5.40 13.17
C PRO A 41 -37.86 6.66 13.51
N ASP A 42 -36.90 6.57 14.45
CA ASP A 42 -36.07 7.69 14.90
C ASP A 42 -34.59 7.62 14.46
N SER A 43 -34.17 6.60 13.71
CA SER A 43 -32.78 6.55 13.22
C SER A 43 -32.64 7.46 12.01
N THR A 44 -31.86 8.52 12.16
CA THR A 44 -31.36 9.34 11.05
C THR A 44 -30.73 8.44 9.97
N ASN A 45 -31.11 8.61 8.70
CA ASN A 45 -30.58 7.83 7.55
C ASN A 45 -29.09 8.12 7.22
N HIS A 46 -28.26 8.50 8.20
CA HIS A 46 -26.86 8.82 7.97
C HIS A 46 -26.08 7.57 7.53
N ALA A 47 -25.21 7.74 6.52
CA ALA A 47 -24.44 6.64 5.96
C ALA A 47 -23.23 6.25 6.81
N LEU A 48 -22.69 7.20 7.57
CA LEU A 48 -21.43 7.07 8.29
C LEU A 48 -21.63 7.41 9.77
N GLN A 49 -21.79 6.35 10.56
CA GLN A 49 -21.99 6.45 12.00
C GLN A 49 -20.92 5.63 12.73
N LEU A 50 -20.09 6.30 13.53
CA LEU A 50 -19.00 5.70 14.28
C LEU A 50 -19.50 5.34 15.68
N GLU A 51 -19.73 4.05 15.90
CA GLU A 51 -20.28 3.53 17.16
C GLU A 51 -19.28 2.60 17.89
N GLU A 52 -18.39 1.97 17.15
CA GLU A 52 -17.41 1.00 17.64
C GLU A 52 -16.13 1.15 16.83
N ILE A 53 -14.98 0.91 17.46
CA ILE A 53 -13.70 0.74 16.78
C ILE A 53 -13.22 -0.68 17.01
N ALA A 54 -12.74 -1.32 15.94
CA ALA A 54 -12.11 -2.63 16.02
C ALA A 54 -10.75 -2.63 15.34
N PHE A 55 -9.81 -3.35 15.93
CA PHE A 55 -8.47 -3.52 15.38
C PHE A 55 -7.83 -4.83 15.84
N THR A 56 -6.99 -5.42 15.01
CA THR A 56 -6.16 -6.56 15.38
C THR A 56 -4.73 -6.09 15.65
N ALA A 57 -4.24 -6.34 16.86
CA ALA A 57 -2.84 -6.19 17.18
C ALA A 57 -2.07 -7.46 16.75
N TYR A 58 -1.04 -7.31 15.91
CA TYR A 58 -0.05 -8.33 15.60
C TYR A 58 1.26 -7.98 16.32
N TYR A 59 1.86 -8.93 17.04
CA TYR A 59 2.95 -8.62 17.97
C TYR A 59 3.89 -9.81 18.22
N PRO A 60 5.13 -9.58 18.69
CA PRO A 60 5.99 -10.65 19.20
C PRO A 60 5.32 -11.37 20.36
N ALA A 61 5.07 -12.67 20.24
CA ALA A 61 4.34 -13.44 21.25
C ALA A 61 5.24 -14.37 22.05
N ASP A 62 4.91 -14.52 23.33
CA ASP A 62 5.42 -15.60 24.16
C ASP A 62 4.63 -16.88 23.86
N VAL A 63 5.33 -17.88 23.33
CA VAL A 63 4.75 -19.17 22.93
C VAL A 63 5.16 -20.32 23.85
N SER A 64 5.75 -20.02 25.02
CA SER A 64 6.23 -21.03 25.98
C SER A 64 5.13 -22.01 26.40
N ASN A 65 3.89 -21.52 26.51
CA ASN A 65 2.72 -22.30 26.95
C ASN A 65 1.97 -22.97 25.79
N ASN A 66 2.58 -23.04 24.61
CA ASN A 66 2.01 -23.61 23.39
C ASN A 66 0.59 -23.09 23.07
N PRO A 67 0.40 -21.76 22.93
CA PRO A 67 -0.91 -21.17 22.66
C PRO A 67 -1.48 -21.64 21.32
N PHE A 68 -2.80 -21.50 21.16
CA PHE A 68 -3.49 -21.93 19.96
C PHE A 68 -2.98 -21.18 18.72
N LYS A 69 -2.55 -21.93 17.70
CA LYS A 69 -2.03 -21.39 16.45
C LYS A 69 -3.07 -21.49 15.33
N GLY A 70 -3.30 -20.36 14.66
CA GLY A 70 -4.20 -20.29 13.52
C GLY A 70 -5.54 -19.65 13.88
N PHE A 71 -5.95 -18.62 13.16
CA PHE A 71 -7.32 -18.10 13.23
C PHE A 71 -7.88 -17.89 11.82
N ASP A 72 -9.19 -17.72 11.71
CA ASP A 72 -9.87 -17.63 10.42
C ASP A 72 -9.44 -16.38 9.63
N TRP A 73 -9.10 -16.57 8.36
CA TRP A 73 -8.73 -15.45 7.50
C TRP A 73 -9.94 -14.60 7.07
N LEU A 74 -11.08 -15.24 6.77
CA LEU A 74 -12.33 -14.52 6.52
C LEU A 74 -13.08 -14.26 7.82
N LEU A 75 -13.65 -13.06 7.92
CA LEU A 75 -14.41 -12.64 9.08
C LEU A 75 -15.69 -13.48 9.23
N ARG A 76 -16.02 -13.82 10.47
CA ARG A 76 -17.23 -14.56 10.80
C ARG A 76 -18.38 -13.64 11.20
N PRO A 77 -19.63 -14.03 10.87
CA PRO A 77 -20.00 -15.23 10.13
C PRO A 77 -19.74 -15.10 8.62
N LEU A 78 -19.50 -16.23 7.96
CA LEU A 78 -19.18 -16.28 6.53
C LEU A 78 -20.31 -15.73 5.63
N SER A 79 -21.55 -15.69 6.13
CA SER A 79 -22.67 -15.07 5.44
C SER A 79 -22.44 -13.58 5.16
N ASP A 80 -21.79 -12.87 6.09
CA ASP A 80 -21.48 -11.45 5.89
C ASP A 80 -20.31 -11.27 4.95
N SER A 81 -19.27 -12.10 5.09
CA SER A 81 -18.13 -12.07 4.18
C SER A 81 -18.59 -12.36 2.75
N LEU A 82 -19.52 -13.30 2.55
CA LEU A 82 -20.15 -13.57 1.25
C LEU A 82 -20.93 -12.36 0.74
N LEU A 83 -21.81 -11.78 1.56
CA LEU A 83 -22.58 -10.61 1.18
C LEU A 83 -21.66 -9.43 0.81
N GLY A 84 -20.67 -9.15 1.64
CA GLY A 84 -19.67 -8.11 1.47
C GLY A 84 -18.86 -8.27 0.19
N LEU A 85 -18.29 -9.45 -0.04
CA LEU A 85 -17.56 -9.76 -1.28
C LEU A 85 -18.47 -9.65 -2.51
N SER A 86 -19.71 -10.11 -2.41
CA SER A 86 -20.68 -10.03 -3.50
C SER A 86 -21.01 -8.58 -3.88
N THR A 87 -21.24 -7.73 -2.87
CA THR A 87 -21.51 -6.29 -3.04
C THR A 87 -20.28 -5.55 -3.60
N TYR A 88 -19.10 -5.85 -3.06
CA TYR A 88 -17.84 -5.22 -3.49
C TYR A 88 -17.47 -5.59 -4.93
N MET A 89 -17.54 -6.88 -5.29
CA MET A 89 -17.17 -7.37 -6.63
C MET A 89 -18.28 -7.15 -7.67
N GLY A 90 -19.50 -6.84 -7.26
CA GLY A 90 -20.67 -6.76 -8.14
C GLY A 90 -21.08 -8.13 -8.72
N VAL A 91 -20.74 -9.22 -8.04
CA VAL A 91 -21.04 -10.59 -8.46
C VAL A 91 -22.09 -11.18 -7.52
N SER A 92 -23.08 -11.91 -8.04
CA SER A 92 -24.13 -12.52 -7.21
C SER A 92 -23.56 -13.44 -6.12
N SER A 93 -24.12 -13.34 -4.90
CA SER A 93 -23.81 -14.25 -3.79
C SER A 93 -23.98 -15.72 -4.16
N TRP A 94 -24.90 -16.06 -5.08
CA TRP A 94 -25.07 -17.44 -5.56
C TRP A 94 -23.84 -17.99 -6.30
N LEU A 95 -23.09 -17.14 -6.99
CA LEU A 95 -21.87 -17.58 -7.70
C LEU A 95 -20.67 -17.69 -6.75
N LEU A 96 -20.63 -16.84 -5.72
CA LEU A 96 -19.51 -16.78 -4.79
C LEU A 96 -19.64 -17.76 -3.62
N TRP A 97 -20.85 -18.19 -3.24
CA TRP A 97 -21.06 -19.00 -2.03
C TRP A 97 -20.21 -20.27 -1.97
N PRO A 98 -20.01 -21.06 -3.05
CA PRO A 98 -19.24 -22.29 -2.93
C PRO A 98 -17.79 -21.98 -2.57
N ALA A 99 -17.21 -20.98 -3.23
CA ALA A 99 -15.85 -20.54 -2.98
C ALA A 99 -15.71 -19.93 -1.57
N VAL A 100 -16.62 -19.05 -1.15
CA VAL A 100 -16.54 -18.40 0.16
C VAL A 100 -16.71 -19.40 1.30
N TYR A 101 -17.67 -20.33 1.23
CA TYR A 101 -17.86 -21.31 2.30
C TYR A 101 -16.76 -22.38 2.30
N LEU A 102 -16.28 -22.81 1.13
CA LEU A 102 -15.19 -23.79 1.04
C LEU A 102 -13.85 -23.18 1.48
N PHE A 103 -13.44 -22.06 0.89
CA PHE A 103 -12.14 -21.46 1.20
C PHE A 103 -12.17 -20.66 2.51
N GLY A 104 -13.26 -19.97 2.80
CA GLY A 104 -13.41 -19.18 4.03
C GLY A 104 -13.42 -20.00 5.30
N SER A 105 -13.83 -21.27 5.24
CA SER A 105 -13.75 -22.17 6.39
C SER A 105 -12.40 -22.85 6.56
N LEU A 106 -11.60 -22.92 5.48
CA LEU A 106 -10.36 -23.68 5.45
C LEU A 106 -9.12 -22.80 5.65
N ILE A 107 -9.10 -21.58 5.09
CA ILE A 107 -7.93 -20.70 5.10
C ILE A 107 -7.74 -20.05 6.47
N ARG A 108 -6.56 -20.31 7.06
CA ARG A 108 -6.16 -19.74 8.35
C ARG A 108 -4.93 -18.86 8.25
N VAL A 109 -4.88 -17.83 9.09
CA VAL A 109 -3.71 -16.98 9.36
C VAL A 109 -2.82 -17.69 10.39
N PRO A 110 -1.54 -17.98 10.10
CA PRO A 110 -0.70 -18.82 10.95
C PRO A 110 -0.03 -18.09 12.14
N ALA A 111 -0.76 -17.19 12.81
CA ALA A 111 -0.34 -16.51 14.03
C ALA A 111 -1.01 -17.13 15.28
N TYR A 112 -0.45 -16.86 16.46
CA TYR A 112 -0.91 -17.39 17.74
C TYR A 112 -2.02 -16.52 18.32
N LEU A 113 -3.23 -17.07 18.42
CA LEU A 113 -4.40 -16.31 18.86
C LEU A 113 -4.31 -16.04 20.37
N ASN A 114 -4.37 -14.77 20.76
CA ASN A 114 -4.39 -14.32 22.16
C ASN A 114 -3.22 -14.82 23.02
N ALA A 115 -2.07 -15.09 22.40
CA ALA A 115 -0.85 -15.41 23.12
C ALA A 115 -0.37 -14.18 23.92
N PRO A 116 0.29 -14.35 25.08
CA PRO A 116 0.86 -13.23 25.82
C PRO A 116 1.86 -12.42 24.98
N LEU A 117 1.90 -11.11 25.19
CA LEU A 117 2.91 -10.23 24.58
C LEU A 117 4.30 -10.58 25.12
N LEU A 118 5.26 -10.84 24.23
CA LEU A 118 6.63 -11.14 24.62
C LEU A 118 7.29 -9.90 25.23
N HIS A 119 7.86 -10.03 26.42
CA HIS A 119 8.61 -8.94 27.03
C HIS A 119 9.92 -8.66 26.26
N PRO A 120 10.22 -7.42 25.83
CA PRO A 120 11.41 -7.09 25.04
C PRO A 120 12.72 -7.58 25.67
N GLU A 121 12.86 -7.44 26.99
CA GLU A 121 14.08 -7.85 27.70
C GLU A 121 14.25 -9.38 27.81
N LYS A 122 13.17 -10.15 27.58
CA LYS A 122 13.23 -11.61 27.48
C LYS A 122 13.45 -12.07 26.04
N ALA A 123 13.41 -11.15 25.07
CA ALA A 123 13.50 -11.46 23.66
C ALA A 123 14.97 -11.62 23.23
N ASN A 124 15.35 -12.85 22.85
CA ASN A 124 16.75 -13.19 22.56
C ASN A 124 17.38 -12.31 21.48
N GLY A 125 18.40 -11.54 21.90
CA GLY A 125 19.20 -10.63 21.10
C GLY A 125 18.48 -9.36 20.63
N TYR A 126 17.29 -9.07 21.14
CA TYR A 126 16.66 -7.77 20.95
C TYR A 126 17.34 -6.77 21.88
N LYS A 127 17.75 -5.61 21.35
CA LYS A 127 18.56 -4.64 22.11
C LYS A 127 17.71 -3.56 22.78
N GLU A 128 16.51 -3.31 22.25
CA GLU A 128 15.65 -2.24 22.76
C GLU A 128 14.80 -2.73 23.93
N LYS A 129 14.38 -1.79 24.78
CA LYS A 129 13.54 -2.06 25.95
C LYS A 129 12.05 -1.97 25.67
N GLN A 130 11.67 -1.46 24.50
CA GLN A 130 10.29 -1.25 24.11
C GLN A 130 10.08 -1.70 22.67
N TRP A 131 8.93 -2.28 22.37
CA TRP A 131 8.53 -2.56 20.99
C TRP A 131 8.03 -1.27 20.31
N PRO A 132 8.53 -0.90 19.12
CA PRO A 132 7.96 0.16 18.30
C PRO A 132 6.52 -0.13 17.92
N LEU A 133 5.69 0.92 17.88
CA LEU A 133 4.27 0.83 17.50
C LEU A 133 4.06 1.23 16.04
N VAL A 134 3.29 0.42 15.32
CA VAL A 134 2.91 0.62 13.92
C VAL A 134 1.38 0.66 13.83
N ILE A 135 0.82 1.67 13.19
CA ILE A 135 -0.61 1.74 12.87
C ILE A 135 -0.79 1.33 11.40
N PHE A 136 -1.72 0.42 11.12
CA PHE A 136 -2.01 -0.05 9.76
C PHE A 136 -3.46 0.22 9.35
N SER A 137 -3.65 0.81 8.16
CA SER A 137 -4.95 1.05 7.52
C SER A 137 -5.10 0.28 6.21
N HIS A 138 -6.21 -0.46 6.06
CA HIS A 138 -6.46 -1.29 4.88
C HIS A 138 -7.06 -0.52 3.70
N GLY A 139 -6.87 -1.06 2.48
CA GLY A 139 -7.52 -0.58 1.26
C GLY A 139 -9.03 -0.88 1.17
N LEU A 140 -9.66 -0.47 0.07
CA LEU A 140 -11.06 -0.83 -0.22
C LEU A 140 -11.22 -2.36 -0.34
N GLY A 141 -12.32 -2.88 0.18
CA GLY A 141 -12.59 -4.33 0.24
C GLY A 141 -11.63 -5.08 1.17
N GLY A 142 -10.86 -4.38 2.00
CA GLY A 142 -9.97 -4.98 3.01
C GLY A 142 -10.69 -5.30 4.33
N SER A 143 -9.93 -5.85 5.27
CA SER A 143 -10.28 -6.00 6.68
C SER A 143 -9.02 -6.06 7.54
N ARG A 144 -9.17 -6.21 8.87
CA ARG A 144 -8.07 -6.47 9.81
C ARG A 144 -7.29 -7.77 9.55
N THR A 145 -7.82 -8.66 8.71
CA THR A 145 -7.23 -9.99 8.42
C THR A 145 -6.75 -10.15 6.97
N THR A 146 -7.06 -9.23 6.05
CA THR A 146 -6.62 -9.34 4.64
C THR A 146 -5.18 -8.88 4.38
N TYR A 147 -4.51 -8.35 5.40
CA TYR A 147 -3.11 -7.93 5.38
C TYR A 147 -2.31 -8.59 6.50
N SER A 148 -2.78 -9.75 6.96
CA SER A 148 -2.23 -10.45 8.10
C SER A 148 -0.78 -10.86 7.89
N GLN A 149 -0.37 -11.21 6.66
CA GLN A 149 1.01 -11.59 6.34
C GLN A 149 1.95 -10.38 6.42
N TYR A 150 1.53 -9.22 5.93
CA TYR A 150 2.32 -7.99 6.00
C TYR A 150 2.45 -7.53 7.47
N CYS A 151 1.34 -7.45 8.20
CA CYS A 151 1.35 -7.08 9.61
C CYS A 151 2.16 -8.07 10.45
N SER A 152 2.05 -9.37 10.17
CA SER A 152 2.84 -10.40 10.83
C SER A 152 4.33 -10.33 10.48
N GLY A 153 4.69 -10.00 9.24
CA GLY A 153 6.08 -9.80 8.84
C GLY A 153 6.74 -8.65 9.61
N LEU A 154 6.02 -7.54 9.76
CA LEU A 154 6.46 -6.43 10.62
C LEU A 154 6.56 -6.87 12.09
N ALA A 155 5.55 -7.57 12.61
CA ALA A 155 5.54 -8.03 13.99
C ALA A 155 6.66 -9.02 14.31
N ALA A 156 6.94 -9.95 13.40
CA ALA A 156 8.01 -10.94 13.54
C ALA A 156 9.41 -10.32 13.57
N SER A 157 9.56 -9.06 13.12
CA SER A 157 10.79 -8.28 13.25
C SER A 157 10.99 -7.65 14.64
N GLY A 158 9.95 -7.63 15.48
CA GLY A 158 9.97 -6.97 16.78
C GLY A 158 9.23 -5.63 16.80
N LYS A 159 8.00 -5.59 16.29
CA LYS A 159 7.15 -4.38 16.27
C LYS A 159 5.72 -4.76 16.68
N VAL A 160 4.98 -3.87 17.32
CA VAL A 160 3.54 -4.07 17.58
C VAL A 160 2.75 -3.35 16.50
N VAL A 161 1.91 -4.07 15.77
CA VAL A 161 1.16 -3.55 14.62
C VAL A 161 -0.33 -3.56 14.91
N LEU A 162 -0.96 -2.38 14.92
CA LEU A 162 -2.40 -2.20 15.12
C LEU A 162 -3.09 -2.05 13.76
N ALA A 163 -3.67 -3.14 13.25
CA ALA A 163 -4.40 -3.17 11.99
C ALA A 163 -5.90 -2.87 12.22
N LEU A 164 -6.37 -1.70 11.81
CA LEU A 164 -7.77 -1.30 11.97
C LEU A 164 -8.70 -2.13 11.08
N GLU A 165 -9.94 -2.31 11.52
CA GLU A 165 -11.07 -2.69 10.69
C GLU A 165 -12.04 -1.51 10.60
N HIS A 166 -12.00 -0.80 9.48
CA HIS A 166 -12.76 0.42 9.31
C HIS A 166 -14.28 0.15 9.23
N ARG A 167 -15.07 0.88 10.03
CA ARG A 167 -16.55 0.84 10.07
C ARG A 167 -17.21 1.78 9.05
N ASP A 168 -16.41 2.45 8.23
CA ASP A 168 -16.80 3.45 7.22
C ASP A 168 -17.51 2.87 5.98
N GLY A 169 -17.78 1.56 5.94
CA GLY A 169 -18.35 0.89 4.76
C GLY A 169 -17.36 0.73 3.60
N THR A 170 -16.05 0.75 3.84
CA THR A 170 -15.05 0.45 2.82
C THR A 170 -14.47 -0.95 2.90
N GLY A 171 -14.60 -1.62 4.04
CA GLY A 171 -14.22 -3.02 4.21
C GLY A 171 -15.17 -3.98 3.47
N MET A 172 -14.84 -5.28 3.48
CA MET A 172 -15.73 -6.31 2.90
C MET A 172 -17.09 -6.30 3.60
N ALA A 173 -17.07 -6.53 4.91
CA ALA A 173 -18.23 -6.47 5.78
C ALA A 173 -17.76 -6.33 7.23
N CYS A 174 -18.56 -5.67 8.06
CA CYS A 174 -18.38 -5.65 9.50
C CYS A 174 -19.72 -5.56 10.24
N ARG A 175 -19.71 -5.80 11.55
CA ARG A 175 -20.88 -5.68 12.42
C ARG A 175 -20.57 -4.78 13.61
N PRO A 176 -20.71 -3.45 13.45
CA PRO A 176 -20.52 -2.55 14.57
C PRO A 176 -21.57 -2.84 15.64
N GLN A 177 -21.12 -2.72 16.89
CA GLN A 177 -21.98 -2.75 18.05
C GLN A 177 -22.35 -1.31 18.38
N SER A 178 -23.56 -1.11 18.89
CA SER A 178 -24.05 0.18 19.35
C SER A 178 -24.49 0.10 20.80
N TRP A 179 -24.51 1.25 21.46
CA TRP A 179 -24.79 1.37 22.87
C TRP A 179 -25.87 2.42 23.09
N GLU A 180 -27.01 1.98 23.65
CA GLU A 180 -28.04 2.86 24.21
C GLU A 180 -27.94 2.81 25.73
N GLY A 181 -27.24 3.79 26.31
CA GLY A 181 -26.83 3.76 27.72
C GLY A 181 -25.86 2.59 27.96
N ASN A 182 -26.22 1.67 28.85
CA ASN A 182 -25.44 0.45 29.13
C ASN A 182 -25.90 -0.77 28.31
N THR A 183 -26.93 -0.62 27.47
CA THR A 183 -27.48 -1.73 26.69
C THR A 183 -26.76 -1.83 25.35
N LYS A 184 -26.21 -3.01 25.08
CA LYS A 184 -25.47 -3.35 23.87
C LYS A 184 -26.42 -3.88 22.80
N THR A 185 -26.54 -3.18 21.68
CA THR A 185 -27.36 -3.56 20.52
C THR A 185 -26.44 -3.85 19.34
N ILE A 186 -26.57 -5.04 18.74
CA ILE A 186 -25.77 -5.41 17.56
C ILE A 186 -26.54 -4.99 16.30
N HIS A 187 -25.94 -4.13 15.48
CA HIS A 187 -26.54 -3.69 14.22
C HIS A 187 -26.42 -4.74 13.12
N ARG A 188 -27.19 -4.51 12.05
CA ARG A 188 -27.07 -5.24 10.80
C ARG A 188 -25.68 -5.00 10.19
N SER A 189 -25.18 -6.00 9.47
CA SER A 189 -23.88 -5.95 8.82
C SER A 189 -23.75 -4.70 7.92
N VAL A 190 -22.71 -3.90 8.19
CA VAL A 190 -22.27 -2.82 7.31
C VAL A 190 -21.43 -3.46 6.22
N VAL A 191 -21.84 -3.28 4.98
CA VAL A 191 -21.16 -3.81 3.79
C VAL A 191 -20.61 -2.66 2.97
N TYR A 192 -19.84 -3.00 1.93
CA TYR A 192 -19.23 -2.03 1.05
C TYR A 192 -20.23 -0.99 0.49
N LEU A 193 -19.97 0.29 0.77
CA LEU A 193 -20.74 1.45 0.31
C LEU A 193 -20.12 2.04 -0.96
N ARG A 194 -20.99 2.30 -1.95
CA ARG A 194 -20.66 2.99 -3.19
C ARG A 194 -21.24 4.39 -3.19
N GLU A 195 -20.64 5.28 -3.97
CA GLU A 195 -21.17 6.63 -4.24
C GLU A 195 -22.64 6.59 -4.69
N THR A 196 -23.03 5.54 -5.43
CA THR A 196 -24.41 5.37 -5.91
C THR A 196 -25.42 5.04 -4.80
N ASP A 197 -24.96 4.54 -3.65
CA ASP A 197 -25.80 4.09 -2.54
C ASP A 197 -26.17 5.25 -1.59
N VAL A 198 -25.50 6.40 -1.72
CA VAL A 198 -25.66 7.58 -0.87
C VAL A 198 -26.17 8.80 -1.63
N TYR A 199 -26.69 9.78 -0.90
CA TYR A 199 -27.05 11.10 -1.38
C TYR A 199 -26.76 12.16 -0.29
N TRP A 200 -26.68 13.42 -0.71
CA TRP A 200 -26.57 14.59 0.16
C TRP A 200 -27.80 15.45 0.00
N GLU A 201 -28.28 16.05 1.08
CA GLU A 201 -29.39 17.00 1.02
C GLU A 201 -28.88 18.37 0.57
N ASN A 202 -29.69 19.11 -0.18
CA ASN A 202 -29.47 20.53 -0.49
C ASN A 202 -28.06 20.91 -1.02
N GLY A 203 -27.40 20.04 -1.78
CA GLY A 203 -26.07 20.32 -2.33
C GLY A 203 -24.94 20.31 -1.30
N GLU A 204 -25.14 19.69 -0.14
CA GLU A 204 -24.13 19.54 0.92
C GLU A 204 -23.02 18.52 0.59
N GLU A 205 -22.86 18.16 -0.68
CA GLU A 205 -21.81 17.24 -1.09
C GLU A 205 -20.41 17.87 -0.91
N PRO A 206 -19.43 17.13 -0.37
CA PRO A 206 -18.06 17.61 -0.25
C PRO A 206 -17.39 17.90 -1.60
N VAL A 207 -17.56 19.11 -2.14
CA VAL A 207 -17.03 19.52 -3.46
C VAL A 207 -15.49 19.50 -3.53
N ALA A 208 -14.81 19.63 -2.38
CA ALA A 208 -13.35 19.57 -2.31
C ALA A 208 -12.78 18.19 -2.71
N PHE A 209 -13.57 17.12 -2.58
CA PHE A 209 -13.15 15.77 -2.87
C PHE A 209 -13.71 15.33 -4.24
N PRO A 210 -12.86 14.82 -5.16
CA PRO A 210 -13.35 14.29 -6.44
C PRO A 210 -14.34 13.12 -6.30
N LYS A 211 -14.31 12.47 -5.14
CA LYS A 211 -15.21 11.38 -4.73
C LYS A 211 -15.79 11.73 -3.34
N PRO A 212 -16.95 12.40 -3.27
CA PRO A 212 -17.45 12.99 -2.03
C PRO A 212 -17.62 11.98 -0.89
N LEU A 213 -18.19 10.79 -1.14
CA LEU A 213 -18.29 9.75 -0.12
C LEU A 213 -16.91 9.31 0.38
N ARG A 214 -15.93 9.19 -0.52
CA ARG A 214 -14.57 8.80 -0.14
C ARG A 214 -13.89 9.87 0.71
N GLY A 215 -14.20 11.16 0.48
CA GLY A 215 -13.76 12.25 1.36
C GLY A 215 -14.30 12.10 2.79
N GLU A 216 -15.61 11.86 2.95
CA GLU A 216 -16.21 11.65 4.28
C GLU A 216 -15.70 10.36 4.95
N GLN A 217 -15.43 9.31 4.17
CA GLN A 217 -14.81 8.08 4.69
C GLN A 217 -13.37 8.30 5.15
N LEU A 218 -12.57 9.16 4.50
CA LEU A 218 -11.24 9.53 5.01
C LEU A 218 -11.36 10.22 6.37
N ALA A 219 -12.29 11.17 6.53
CA ALA A 219 -12.57 11.81 7.81
C ALA A 219 -13.02 10.80 8.88
N PHE A 220 -13.83 9.81 8.49
CA PHE A 220 -14.25 8.73 9.39
C PHE A 220 -13.05 7.94 9.90
N ARG A 221 -12.15 7.55 8.98
CA ARG A 221 -10.92 6.83 9.33
C ARG A 221 -9.98 7.64 10.21
N HIS A 222 -9.96 8.97 10.08
CA HIS A 222 -9.20 9.82 11.01
C HIS A 222 -9.71 9.65 12.45
N HIS A 223 -11.02 9.75 12.67
CA HIS A 223 -11.61 9.53 14.00
C HIS A 223 -11.29 8.13 14.54
N GLU A 224 -11.42 7.09 13.71
CA GLU A 224 -11.07 5.73 14.12
C GLU A 224 -9.61 5.60 14.56
N ILE A 225 -8.67 6.16 13.80
CA ILE A 225 -7.24 6.09 14.11
C ILE A 225 -6.92 6.86 15.39
N TYR A 226 -7.43 8.07 15.56
CA TYR A 226 -7.18 8.89 16.75
C TYR A 226 -7.77 8.26 18.02
N ILE A 227 -9.03 7.83 17.97
CA ILE A 227 -9.68 7.21 19.14
C ILE A 227 -9.01 5.86 19.44
N MET A 228 -8.73 5.03 18.44
CA MET A 228 -7.98 3.77 18.62
C MET A 228 -6.65 4.02 19.34
N TYR A 229 -5.85 4.97 18.85
CA TYR A 229 -4.54 5.27 19.44
C TYR A 229 -4.67 5.76 20.88
N GLN A 230 -5.63 6.64 21.18
CA GLN A 230 -5.86 7.14 22.53
C GLN A 230 -6.31 6.04 23.50
N VAL A 231 -7.23 5.17 23.06
CA VAL A 231 -7.71 4.03 23.85
C VAL A 231 -6.57 3.03 24.10
N PHE A 232 -5.83 2.66 23.05
CA PHE A 232 -4.71 1.74 23.16
C PHE A 232 -3.61 2.28 24.05
N LYS A 233 -3.26 3.57 23.92
CA LYS A 233 -2.31 4.25 24.81
C LYS A 233 -2.71 4.16 26.27
N LYS A 234 -3.99 4.39 26.59
CA LYS A 234 -4.50 4.24 27.97
C LYS A 234 -4.46 2.78 28.43
N PHE A 235 -4.82 1.83 27.57
CA PHE A 235 -4.83 0.40 27.89
C PHE A 235 -3.44 -0.13 28.27
N VAL A 236 -2.39 0.26 27.53
CA VAL A 236 -1.01 -0.17 27.82
C VAL A 236 -0.40 0.54 29.04
N GLN A 237 -1.02 1.62 29.54
CA GLN A 237 -0.62 2.34 30.75
C GLN A 237 -1.37 1.84 31.99
N GLU A 238 -2.70 1.69 31.90
CA GLU A 238 -3.60 1.30 32.99
C GLU A 238 -4.75 0.44 32.44
N SER A 239 -4.60 -0.89 32.40
CA SER A 239 -5.60 -1.78 31.80
C SER A 239 -6.97 -1.75 32.49
N SER A 240 -7.02 -1.51 33.80
CA SER A 240 -8.24 -1.64 34.63
C SER A 240 -9.30 -0.55 34.45
N LYS A 241 -9.05 0.49 33.63
CA LYS A 241 -9.95 1.66 33.50
C LYS A 241 -10.42 1.93 32.07
N VAL A 242 -10.12 1.06 31.12
CA VAL A 242 -10.44 1.28 29.70
C VAL A 242 -11.49 0.28 29.23
N ASP A 243 -12.55 0.78 28.59
CA ASP A 243 -13.61 -0.04 27.98
C ASP A 243 -13.08 -0.65 26.66
N ILE A 244 -12.22 -1.66 26.78
CA ILE A 244 -11.63 -2.40 25.66
C ILE A 244 -11.87 -3.90 25.87
N GLU A 245 -12.51 -4.54 24.91
CA GLU A 245 -12.87 -5.96 24.98
C GLU A 245 -12.12 -6.77 23.92
N ASN A 246 -11.85 -8.04 24.21
CA ASN A 246 -11.41 -8.99 23.18
C ASN A 246 -12.63 -9.51 22.41
N ILE A 247 -12.60 -9.42 21.07
CA ILE A 247 -13.71 -9.85 20.21
C ILE A 247 -14.04 -11.33 20.37
N ASP A 248 -13.05 -12.17 20.65
CA ASP A 248 -13.20 -13.62 20.74
C ASP A 248 -13.82 -14.05 22.07
N ARG A 249 -13.93 -13.12 23.05
CA ARG A 249 -14.40 -13.37 24.42
C ARG A 249 -13.62 -14.46 25.15
N ILE A 250 -12.42 -14.78 24.66
CA ILE A 250 -11.45 -15.64 25.33
C ILE A 250 -10.68 -14.76 26.32
N PRO A 251 -10.42 -15.21 27.56
CA PRO A 251 -9.60 -14.48 28.50
C PRO A 251 -8.24 -14.10 27.89
N LEU A 252 -7.89 -12.82 27.98
CA LEU A 252 -6.62 -12.27 27.52
C LEU A 252 -5.69 -12.08 28.72
N ASP A 253 -4.40 -12.35 28.53
CA ASP A 253 -3.37 -11.96 29.51
C ASP A 253 -3.10 -10.46 29.43
N GLU A 254 -4.00 -9.64 29.99
CA GLU A 254 -3.89 -8.18 30.02
C GLU A 254 -2.62 -7.69 30.72
N ALA A 255 -2.11 -8.44 31.69
CA ALA A 255 -0.90 -8.09 32.43
C ALA A 255 0.34 -8.09 31.52
N SER A 256 0.36 -8.93 30.47
CA SER A 256 1.44 -8.89 29.48
C SER A 256 1.49 -7.56 28.71
N TRP A 257 0.34 -6.90 28.48
CA TRP A 257 0.21 -5.65 27.72
C TRP A 257 0.54 -4.40 28.53
N SER A 258 0.21 -4.41 29.83
CA SER A 258 0.48 -3.31 30.76
C SER A 258 1.79 -3.47 31.54
N SER A 259 2.63 -4.45 31.15
CA SER A 259 3.92 -4.69 31.80
C SER A 259 4.90 -3.54 31.58
N LEU A 260 5.76 -3.34 32.58
CA LEU A 260 6.81 -2.31 32.57
C LEU A 260 8.18 -2.94 32.37
N SER A 261 9.02 -2.28 31.58
CA SER A 261 10.44 -2.58 31.42
C SER A 261 11.22 -2.32 32.72
N SER A 262 12.49 -2.76 32.76
CA SER A 262 13.41 -2.48 33.88
C SER A 262 13.56 -1.00 34.24
N SER A 263 13.27 -0.08 33.30
CA SER A 263 13.30 1.38 33.54
C SER A 263 11.98 1.96 34.03
N GLY A 264 10.95 1.15 34.27
CA GLY A 264 9.62 1.61 34.67
C GLY A 264 8.77 2.17 33.52
N SER A 265 9.27 2.13 32.28
CA SER A 265 8.52 2.53 31.09
C SER A 265 7.69 1.37 30.55
N SER A 266 6.53 1.65 29.94
CA SER A 266 5.73 0.63 29.21
C SER A 266 6.61 -0.13 28.22
N ILE A 267 6.38 -1.44 28.05
CA ILE A 267 7.14 -2.23 27.06
C ILE A 267 6.75 -1.94 25.60
N ILE A 268 5.77 -1.08 25.36
CA ILE A 268 5.39 -0.60 24.03
C ILE A 268 5.71 0.90 23.93
N ARG A 269 6.40 1.30 22.87
CA ARG A 269 6.68 2.71 22.59
C ARG A 269 5.42 3.36 22.02
N HIS A 270 4.71 4.11 22.86
CA HIS A 270 3.40 4.70 22.52
C HIS A 270 3.36 6.24 22.70
N ASN A 271 4.47 6.89 23.02
CA ASN A 271 4.53 8.33 23.29
C ASN A 271 5.32 9.13 22.24
N GLU A 272 6.14 8.45 21.44
CA GLU A 272 7.01 9.05 20.43
C GLU A 272 7.32 7.99 19.37
N ASP A 273 7.83 8.44 18.22
CA ASP A 273 8.36 7.58 17.16
C ASP A 273 7.37 6.48 16.72
N ILE A 274 6.13 6.88 16.48
CA ILE A 274 5.06 5.98 16.00
C ILE A 274 5.16 5.86 14.49
N PHE A 275 4.95 4.66 13.96
CA PHE A 275 4.96 4.42 12.53
C PHE A 275 3.54 4.30 11.99
N LEU A 276 3.32 4.81 10.79
CA LEU A 276 2.04 4.68 10.08
C LEU A 276 2.25 3.94 8.76
N THR A 277 1.34 3.04 8.42
CA THR A 277 1.34 2.38 7.13
C THR A 277 -0.08 2.16 6.62
N GLY A 278 -0.24 2.18 5.30
CA GLY A 278 -1.52 1.89 4.71
C GLY A 278 -1.40 1.49 3.25
N HIS A 279 -2.33 0.64 2.80
CA HIS A 279 -2.39 0.18 1.41
C HIS A 279 -3.57 0.78 0.66
N SER A 280 -3.38 1.19 -0.60
CA SER A 280 -4.47 1.67 -1.47
C SER A 280 -5.22 2.85 -0.83
N PHE A 281 -6.50 2.69 -0.51
CA PHE A 281 -7.28 3.69 0.25
C PHE A 281 -6.76 3.92 1.67
N GLY A 282 -6.11 2.94 2.29
CA GLY A 282 -5.33 3.13 3.52
C GLY A 282 -4.08 3.98 3.31
N GLY A 283 -3.51 3.97 2.11
CA GLY A 283 -2.46 4.91 1.72
C GLY A 283 -3.00 6.34 1.57
N ALA A 284 -4.18 6.50 0.97
CA ALA A 284 -4.90 7.77 0.95
C ALA A 284 -5.25 8.26 2.37
N THR A 285 -5.61 7.33 3.26
CA THR A 285 -5.84 7.61 4.69
C THR A 285 -4.59 8.17 5.35
N ALA A 286 -3.41 7.59 5.09
CA ALA A 286 -2.16 8.08 5.65
C ALA A 286 -1.82 9.50 5.17
N PHE A 287 -1.96 9.76 3.86
CA PHE A 287 -1.78 11.11 3.32
C PHE A 287 -2.77 12.11 3.91
N SER A 288 -4.06 11.78 3.91
CA SER A 288 -5.12 12.67 4.40
C SER A 288 -4.96 12.97 5.88
N LEU A 289 -4.65 11.96 6.71
CA LEU A 289 -4.50 12.09 8.16
C LEU A 289 -3.38 13.08 8.52
N LEU A 290 -2.26 13.02 7.81
CA LEU A 290 -1.09 13.86 8.06
C LEU A 290 -1.16 15.24 7.40
N SER A 291 -2.18 15.49 6.58
CA SER A 291 -2.40 16.76 5.88
C SER A 291 -3.56 17.57 6.45
N THR A 292 -4.29 16.97 7.39
CA THR A 292 -5.48 17.56 8.00
C THR A 292 -5.21 17.79 9.48
N GLU A 293 -5.70 18.89 10.01
CA GLU A 293 -5.71 19.11 11.45
C GLU A 293 -6.53 18.00 12.14
N PRO A 294 -6.06 17.44 13.27
CA PRO A 294 -6.87 16.48 14.02
C PRO A 294 -8.23 17.08 14.37
N ALA A 295 -9.31 16.42 13.97
CA ALA A 295 -10.65 16.88 14.30
C ALA A 295 -10.91 16.79 15.82
N GLY A 296 -11.68 17.74 16.37
CA GLY A 296 -12.06 17.76 17.78
C GLY A 296 -10.90 18.09 18.74
N SER A 297 -10.89 17.47 19.92
CA SER A 297 -9.86 17.67 20.96
C SER A 297 -8.70 16.67 20.87
N HIS A 298 -8.51 16.02 19.72
CA HIS A 298 -7.43 15.05 19.55
C HIS A 298 -6.07 15.75 19.41
N VAL A 299 -5.07 15.25 20.15
CA VAL A 299 -3.67 15.66 19.97
C VAL A 299 -3.07 14.87 18.80
N PRO A 300 -2.27 15.50 17.91
CA PRO A 300 -1.57 14.80 16.84
C PRO A 300 -0.80 13.57 17.35
N ILE A 301 -0.90 12.46 16.62
CA ILE A 301 -0.09 11.27 16.91
C ILE A 301 1.36 11.61 16.53
N PRO A 302 2.36 11.30 17.37
CA PRO A 302 3.77 11.59 17.11
C PRO A 302 4.34 10.60 16.09
N ILE A 303 3.83 10.68 14.86
CA ILE A 303 4.22 9.84 13.73
C ILE A 303 5.56 10.35 13.20
N SER A 304 6.56 9.47 13.13
CA SER A 304 7.91 9.80 12.67
C SER A 304 8.21 9.27 11.26
N LYS A 305 7.62 8.11 10.90
CA LYS A 305 7.83 7.43 9.61
C LYS A 305 6.53 6.89 9.05
N VAL A 306 6.35 7.02 7.74
CA VAL A 306 5.17 6.54 7.02
C VAL A 306 5.53 5.68 5.82
N ILE A 307 4.92 4.50 5.73
CA ILE A 307 5.01 3.63 4.55
C ILE A 307 3.66 3.58 3.84
N VAL A 308 3.65 4.03 2.59
CA VAL A 308 2.46 4.03 1.76
C VAL A 308 2.59 2.94 0.70
N LEU A 309 1.73 1.95 0.75
CA LEU A 309 1.72 0.82 -0.18
C LEU A 309 0.71 1.08 -1.30
N ASP A 310 1.18 1.23 -2.54
CA ASP A 310 0.39 1.35 -3.76
C ASP A 310 -0.85 2.28 -3.60
N PRO A 311 -0.66 3.57 -3.24
CA PRO A 311 -1.74 4.44 -2.80
C PRO A 311 -2.76 4.69 -3.90
N TRP A 312 -4.04 4.75 -3.53
CA TRP A 312 -5.09 5.20 -4.44
C TRP A 312 -5.34 6.70 -4.25
N LEU A 313 -4.93 7.52 -5.22
CA LEU A 313 -4.91 8.98 -5.06
C LEU A 313 -6.21 9.69 -5.44
N ASP A 314 -7.09 9.07 -6.23
CA ASP A 314 -8.33 9.71 -6.73
C ASP A 314 -9.21 10.34 -5.63
N PRO A 315 -9.33 9.76 -4.42
CA PRO A 315 -10.14 10.35 -3.36
C PRO A 315 -9.58 11.65 -2.81
N LEU A 316 -8.30 11.93 -2.97
CA LEU A 316 -7.64 13.07 -2.34
C LEU A 316 -7.95 14.37 -3.12
N PRO A 317 -8.01 15.53 -2.44
CA PRO A 317 -8.18 16.83 -3.11
C PRO A 317 -6.97 17.18 -4.00
N SER A 318 -7.15 18.15 -4.89
CA SER A 318 -6.07 18.73 -5.71
C SER A 318 -6.17 20.26 -5.68
N PRO A 319 -5.05 21.00 -5.49
CA PRO A 319 -3.69 20.50 -5.28
C PRO A 319 -3.52 19.84 -3.90
N GLY A 320 -2.55 18.92 -3.79
CA GLY A 320 -2.25 18.21 -2.54
C GLY A 320 -2.51 16.70 -2.62
N PRO A 321 -2.37 15.99 -1.49
CA PRO A 321 -2.16 16.52 -0.13
C PRO A 321 -0.68 16.80 0.23
N ALA A 322 -0.44 17.81 1.06
CA ALA A 322 0.88 18.24 1.53
C ALA A 322 0.95 18.17 3.07
N PRO A 323 2.15 18.06 3.67
CA PRO A 323 2.28 17.97 5.12
C PRO A 323 1.58 19.12 5.83
N TYR A 324 0.80 18.79 6.87
CA TYR A 324 0.13 19.80 7.68
C TYR A 324 1.19 20.72 8.33
N ALA A 325 1.17 21.99 7.95
CA ALA A 325 1.93 23.04 8.59
C ALA A 325 0.94 23.91 9.38
N PRO A 326 1.00 23.96 10.72
CA PRO A 326 0.13 24.84 11.47
C PRO A 326 0.42 26.29 11.06
N THR A 327 -0.51 26.92 10.35
CA THR A 327 -0.37 28.30 9.90
C THR A 327 -0.41 29.24 11.10
N LYS A 328 0.62 30.09 11.25
CA LYS A 328 0.66 31.17 12.25
C LYS A 328 -0.25 32.36 11.95
N GLN A 329 -1.15 32.26 10.98
CA GLN A 329 -2.07 33.34 10.61
C GLN A 329 -3.44 32.72 10.34
N ALA A 330 -4.40 33.04 11.20
CA ALA A 330 -5.81 32.88 10.89
C ALA A 330 -6.13 33.73 9.64
N PRO A 331 -6.71 33.15 8.59
CA PRO A 331 -7.42 33.93 7.60
C PRO A 331 -8.76 34.32 8.24
N ASP A 332 -8.95 35.62 8.47
CA ASP A 332 -10.28 36.20 8.57
C ASP A 332 -11.03 35.85 7.26
N ASP A 333 -12.29 35.43 7.39
CA ASP A 333 -13.22 34.99 6.33
C ASP A 333 -13.15 33.53 5.85
N VAL A 334 -13.54 32.59 6.73
CA VAL A 334 -14.45 31.48 6.36
C VAL A 334 -15.45 31.23 7.49
N THR A 335 -16.50 32.03 7.57
CA THR A 335 -17.72 31.67 8.32
C THR A 335 -18.69 30.95 7.39
N LEU A 336 -19.00 29.68 7.71
CA LEU A 336 -20.35 29.10 7.81
C LEU A 336 -20.25 27.56 7.90
N ALA A 337 -20.08 27.02 9.12
CA ALA A 337 -20.59 25.70 9.55
C ALA A 337 -20.24 25.30 11.01
N GLU A 338 -19.59 26.13 11.82
CA GLU A 338 -19.19 25.76 13.19
C GLU A 338 -19.71 26.70 14.29
N ALA A 339 -20.94 27.19 14.13
CA ALA A 339 -21.61 28.01 15.14
C ALA A 339 -22.93 27.37 15.62
N SER A 340 -22.84 26.16 16.19
CA SER A 340 -23.93 25.62 17.05
C SER A 340 -23.50 24.55 18.07
N VAL A 341 -22.20 24.25 18.22
CA VAL A 341 -21.70 23.29 19.23
C VAL A 341 -20.80 23.98 20.26
N GLN A 342 -21.17 25.20 20.65
CA GLN A 342 -20.63 25.87 21.84
C GLN A 342 -21.75 26.17 22.83
N SER A 343 -22.34 25.11 23.37
CA SER A 343 -22.84 25.09 24.73
C SER A 343 -22.96 23.61 25.12
N SER A 344 -22.60 23.26 26.35
CA SER A 344 -22.69 21.90 26.97
C SER A 344 -21.41 21.06 27.05
N LEU A 345 -20.24 21.67 27.27
CA LEU A 345 -19.10 20.99 27.92
C LEU A 345 -18.49 21.87 29.03
N LYS A 346 -19.36 22.47 29.84
CA LYS A 346 -19.01 22.89 31.21
C LYS A 346 -19.93 22.12 32.13
N ASP A 347 -19.31 21.22 32.90
CA ASP A 347 -19.73 20.72 34.21
C ASP A 347 -19.31 19.25 34.34
N ASN A 348 -18.03 19.05 34.66
CA ASN A 348 -17.48 18.02 35.55
C ASN A 348 -15.95 17.92 35.40
N MET A 349 -15.22 18.90 35.95
CA MET A 349 -13.86 18.71 36.44
C MET A 349 -13.66 19.57 37.70
N PRO A 350 -12.94 19.08 38.72
CA PRO A 350 -12.66 19.84 39.92
C PRO A 350 -11.67 20.99 39.64
N SER A 351 -11.73 22.01 40.50
CA SER A 351 -11.07 23.32 40.43
C SER A 351 -9.60 23.28 40.02
N ALA A 352 -9.29 24.12 39.03
CA ALA A 352 -7.95 24.45 38.59
C ALA A 352 -7.28 25.39 39.60
N ASP A 353 -6.33 24.86 40.35
CA ASP A 353 -5.22 25.62 40.93
C ASP A 353 -4.00 24.69 40.97
N ALA A 354 -2.90 25.14 40.36
CA ALA A 354 -1.59 24.48 40.17
C ALA A 354 -1.40 23.69 38.86
N VAL A 355 -1.23 24.42 37.74
CA VAL A 355 -0.49 23.89 36.57
C VAL A 355 0.69 24.82 36.32
N GLY A 356 1.88 24.27 36.54
CA GLY A 356 3.15 24.89 36.21
C GLY A 356 3.27 25.20 34.72
N SER A 357 4.14 26.14 34.42
CA SER A 357 4.53 26.61 33.08
C SER A 357 4.60 25.49 32.02
N PRO A 358 4.07 25.72 30.79
CA PRO A 358 4.09 24.72 29.73
C PRO A 358 5.53 24.42 29.31
N GLU A 359 5.87 23.13 29.24
CA GLU A 359 7.11 22.66 28.64
C GLU A 359 7.20 23.06 27.15
N PRO A 360 8.41 23.30 26.62
CA PRO A 360 8.58 23.79 25.26
C PRO A 360 8.12 22.74 24.25
N SER A 361 7.19 23.14 23.37
CA SER A 361 6.70 22.31 22.28
C SER A 361 7.84 21.89 21.35
N LEU A 362 8.13 20.60 21.30
CA LEU A 362 9.00 19.99 20.30
C LEU A 362 8.42 20.28 18.91
N VAL A 363 9.14 21.07 18.11
CA VAL A 363 8.83 21.29 16.69
C VAL A 363 9.19 20.00 15.95
N ILE A 364 8.21 19.10 15.81
CA ILE A 364 8.34 17.87 15.02
C ILE A 364 8.21 18.28 13.54
N GLY A 365 9.29 18.14 12.76
CA GLY A 365 9.23 18.27 11.30
C GLY A 365 8.29 17.23 10.68
N PRO A 366 7.89 17.37 9.41
CA PRO A 366 7.01 16.39 8.76
C PRO A 366 7.63 14.98 8.82
N PRO A 367 6.82 13.92 8.98
CA PRO A 367 7.33 12.55 9.07
C PRO A 367 8.03 12.15 7.77
N LYS A 368 9.07 11.30 7.89
CA LYS A 368 9.70 10.69 6.70
C LYS A 368 8.68 9.79 6.01
N MET A 369 8.60 9.85 4.69
CA MET A 369 7.66 9.06 3.91
C MET A 369 8.34 8.20 2.87
N PHE A 370 7.87 6.96 2.73
CA PHE A 370 8.31 6.03 1.70
C PHE A 370 7.12 5.35 1.02
N VAL A 371 7.10 5.39 -0.31
CA VAL A 371 6.06 4.79 -1.12
C VAL A 371 6.60 3.54 -1.82
N ILE A 372 5.92 2.41 -1.65
CA ILE A 372 6.18 1.20 -2.41
C ILE A 372 5.02 1.00 -3.38
N ASN A 373 5.27 1.20 -4.67
CA ASN A 373 4.27 1.20 -5.73
C ASN A 373 4.32 -0.11 -6.52
N SER A 374 3.18 -0.53 -7.04
CA SER A 374 3.10 -1.65 -7.98
C SER A 374 3.61 -1.24 -9.36
N GLU A 375 4.03 -2.22 -10.17
CA GLU A 375 4.28 -1.95 -11.60
C GLU A 375 3.00 -1.43 -12.26
N THR A 376 1.84 -2.01 -11.93
CA THR A 376 0.55 -1.60 -12.52
C THR A 376 0.19 -0.14 -12.27
N PHE A 377 0.42 0.38 -11.06
CA PHE A 377 0.13 1.77 -10.72
C PHE A 377 1.21 2.71 -11.25
N THR A 378 2.46 2.26 -11.32
CA THR A 378 3.56 3.03 -11.92
C THR A 378 3.32 3.27 -13.41
N LEU A 379 2.78 2.28 -14.13
CA LEU A 379 2.47 2.40 -15.55
C LEU A 379 1.20 3.24 -15.83
N TRP A 380 0.41 3.58 -14.80
CA TRP A 380 -0.71 4.51 -14.90
C TRP A 380 -0.20 5.95 -14.86
N LYS A 381 0.17 6.47 -16.03
CA LYS A 381 0.86 7.77 -16.20
C LYS A 381 0.29 8.92 -15.35
N ASP A 382 -1.01 9.20 -15.46
CA ASP A 382 -1.61 10.36 -14.78
C ASP A 382 -1.60 10.19 -13.25
N HIS A 383 -1.83 8.97 -12.79
CA HIS A 383 -1.76 8.63 -11.36
C HIS A 383 -0.33 8.70 -10.83
N TYR A 384 0.65 8.18 -11.57
CA TYR A 384 2.05 8.20 -11.16
C TYR A 384 2.62 9.62 -11.17
N ALA A 385 2.30 10.44 -12.17
CA ALA A 385 2.67 11.86 -12.19
C ALA A 385 2.12 12.60 -10.96
N ARG A 386 0.84 12.35 -10.62
CA ARG A 386 0.24 12.90 -9.40
C ARG A 386 0.94 12.42 -8.13
N LEU A 387 1.36 11.15 -8.07
CA LEU A 387 2.14 10.63 -6.95
C LEU A 387 3.50 11.33 -6.81
N GLU A 388 4.20 11.57 -7.93
CA GLU A 388 5.47 12.30 -7.94
C GLU A 388 5.30 13.75 -7.44
N GLU A 389 4.24 14.44 -7.88
CA GLU A 389 3.90 15.79 -7.41
C GLU A 389 3.64 15.82 -5.90
N ILE A 390 2.84 14.88 -5.39
CA ILE A 390 2.60 14.76 -3.95
C ILE A 390 3.93 14.51 -3.23
N MET A 391 4.69 13.50 -3.64
CA MET A 391 5.94 13.13 -2.97
C MET A 391 7.00 14.23 -3.00
N ALA A 392 6.99 15.11 -4.00
CA ALA A 392 7.86 16.28 -4.02
C ALA A 392 7.59 17.26 -2.84
N THR A 393 6.37 17.27 -2.30
CA THR A 393 6.01 18.08 -1.12
C THR A 393 6.40 17.43 0.20
N TRP A 394 6.36 16.09 0.28
CA TRP A 394 6.70 15.33 1.49
C TRP A 394 8.19 15.07 1.63
N GLU A 395 8.87 14.77 0.52
CA GLU A 395 10.27 14.36 0.46
C GLU A 395 11.02 15.20 -0.58
N PRO A 396 11.21 16.52 -0.34
CA PRO A 396 11.78 17.45 -1.33
C PRO A 396 13.25 17.15 -1.68
N GLN A 397 13.94 16.37 -0.84
CA GLN A 397 15.32 15.92 -1.08
C GLN A 397 15.41 14.71 -2.04
N GLY A 398 14.26 14.11 -2.39
CA GLY A 398 14.11 13.15 -3.49
C GLY A 398 14.23 11.65 -3.13
N ARG A 399 13.77 10.80 -4.08
CA ARG A 399 13.90 9.32 -4.17
C ARG A 399 13.36 8.52 -2.97
N ARG A 400 12.05 8.59 -2.77
CA ARG A 400 11.31 7.75 -1.81
C ARG A 400 10.11 7.02 -2.42
N ILE A 401 10.11 6.85 -3.74
CA ILE A 401 9.18 5.96 -4.43
C ILE A 401 9.98 4.78 -4.97
N ALA A 402 9.58 3.56 -4.60
CA ALA A 402 10.11 2.33 -5.16
C ALA A 402 9.02 1.61 -5.93
N THR A 403 9.32 1.14 -7.15
CA THR A 403 8.39 0.31 -7.93
C THR A 403 8.83 -1.15 -7.88
N LEU A 404 7.93 -2.04 -7.48
CA LEU A 404 8.18 -3.47 -7.53
C LEU A 404 7.80 -4.04 -8.89
N VAL A 405 8.81 -4.48 -9.65
CA VAL A 405 8.62 -5.05 -10.98
C VAL A 405 7.85 -6.37 -10.89
N GLY A 406 6.93 -6.60 -11.82
CA GLY A 406 6.05 -7.77 -11.87
C GLY A 406 4.87 -7.74 -10.90
N SER A 407 4.83 -6.77 -9.98
CA SER A 407 3.79 -6.66 -8.98
C SER A 407 2.50 -6.04 -9.50
N LYS A 408 1.39 -6.39 -8.85
CA LYS A 408 0.06 -5.82 -9.08
C LYS A 408 -0.45 -5.19 -7.80
N HIS A 409 -1.54 -4.44 -7.89
CA HIS A 409 -2.21 -3.89 -6.72
C HIS A 409 -2.52 -4.92 -5.61
N ILE A 410 -2.98 -6.11 -6.00
CA ILE A 410 -3.28 -7.18 -5.03
C ILE A 410 -2.03 -7.80 -4.37
N SER A 411 -0.83 -7.58 -4.92
CA SER A 411 0.44 -8.14 -4.41
C SER A 411 0.79 -7.61 -3.02
N PHE A 412 0.18 -6.52 -2.57
CA PHE A 412 0.39 -5.93 -1.24
C PHE A 412 -0.54 -6.49 -0.16
N SER A 413 -1.33 -7.53 -0.49
CA SER A 413 -2.33 -8.11 0.40
C SER A 413 -2.24 -9.63 0.40
N ASP A 414 -2.87 -10.25 1.41
CA ASP A 414 -2.91 -11.70 1.56
C ASP A 414 -3.61 -12.40 0.37
N PHE A 415 -4.42 -11.67 -0.40
CA PHE A 415 -5.10 -12.21 -1.59
C PHE A 415 -4.13 -12.83 -2.60
N SER A 416 -2.94 -12.23 -2.78
CA SER A 416 -1.89 -12.78 -3.65
C SER A 416 -1.24 -14.04 -3.11
N LEU A 417 -1.36 -14.29 -1.80
CA LEU A 417 -0.75 -15.41 -1.10
C LEU A 417 -1.73 -16.54 -0.81
N LEU A 418 -3.00 -16.40 -1.19
CA LEU A 418 -4.01 -17.41 -0.97
C LEU A 418 -3.60 -18.73 -1.65
N PRO A 419 -3.79 -19.88 -0.96
CA PRO A 419 -3.58 -21.18 -1.56
C PRO A 419 -4.32 -21.30 -2.90
N ILE A 420 -3.72 -21.99 -3.88
CA ILE A 420 -4.26 -22.22 -5.24
C ILE A 420 -4.22 -20.99 -6.16
N LEU A 421 -4.40 -19.77 -5.64
CA LEU A 421 -4.33 -18.53 -6.43
C LEU A 421 -2.91 -17.96 -6.54
N ARG A 422 -2.05 -18.26 -5.57
CA ARG A 422 -0.66 -17.80 -5.50
C ARG A 422 0.18 -18.26 -6.70
N LYS A 423 0.89 -17.33 -7.32
CA LYS A 423 1.84 -17.56 -8.41
C LYS A 423 3.25 -17.78 -7.92
N LYS A 424 4.13 -18.21 -8.82
CA LYS A 424 5.54 -18.54 -8.53
C LYS A 424 6.30 -17.40 -7.86
N ASP A 425 6.10 -16.17 -8.32
CA ASP A 425 6.88 -15.01 -7.89
C ASP A 425 6.20 -14.19 -6.77
N ASP A 426 4.96 -14.51 -6.41
CA ASP A 426 4.19 -13.72 -5.43
C ASP A 426 4.85 -13.68 -4.05
N MET A 427 5.46 -14.80 -3.60
CA MET A 427 6.23 -14.83 -2.35
C MET A 427 7.43 -13.89 -2.41
N THR A 428 8.21 -13.94 -3.49
CA THR A 428 9.40 -13.10 -3.66
C THR A 428 9.03 -11.61 -3.67
N ILE A 429 7.95 -11.25 -4.37
CA ILE A 429 7.43 -9.88 -4.39
C ILE A 429 7.02 -9.46 -2.97
N PHE A 430 6.28 -10.31 -2.27
CA PHE A 430 5.78 -10.02 -0.92
C PHE A 430 6.91 -9.89 0.11
N ASP A 431 7.90 -10.78 0.06
CA ASP A 431 9.08 -10.73 0.91
C ASP A 431 9.87 -9.43 0.67
N ASN A 432 9.97 -8.98 -0.58
CA ASN A 432 10.59 -7.69 -0.91
C ASN A 432 9.78 -6.50 -0.38
N ILE A 433 8.44 -6.54 -0.37
CA ILE A 433 7.59 -5.52 0.25
C ILE A 433 7.92 -5.41 1.75
N ILE A 434 7.95 -6.54 2.46
CA ILE A 434 8.27 -6.58 3.89
C ILE A 434 9.71 -6.08 4.12
N ARG A 435 10.67 -6.54 3.31
CA ARG A 435 12.08 -6.20 3.45
C ARG A 435 12.34 -4.71 3.27
N LEU A 436 11.80 -4.11 2.22
CA LEU A 436 11.88 -2.66 1.98
C LEU A 436 11.21 -1.87 3.10
N SER A 437 10.05 -2.34 3.57
CA SER A 437 9.31 -1.72 4.67
C SER A 437 10.14 -1.73 5.96
N LEU A 438 10.70 -2.88 6.35
CA LEU A 438 11.56 -3.01 7.52
C LEU A 438 12.84 -2.18 7.37
N ALA A 439 13.49 -2.22 6.21
CA ALA A 439 14.68 -1.41 5.95
C ALA A 439 14.40 0.08 6.12
N PHE A 440 13.25 0.58 5.65
CA PHE A 440 12.86 1.97 5.87
C PHE A 440 12.55 2.28 7.35
N LEU A 441 11.78 1.43 8.03
CA LEU A 441 11.48 1.62 9.45
C LEU A 441 12.72 1.58 10.34
N ASP A 442 13.74 0.82 9.95
CA ASP A 442 15.00 0.68 10.70
C ASP A 442 16.11 1.67 10.21
N ASP A 443 15.76 2.68 9.39
CA ASP A 443 16.70 3.66 8.77
C ASP A 443 17.85 3.03 7.94
N ARG A 444 17.65 1.83 7.38
CA ARG A 444 18.59 1.10 6.52
C ARG A 444 18.13 1.00 5.06
N LEU A 445 17.22 1.86 4.60
CA LEU A 445 16.67 1.77 3.24
C LEU A 445 17.77 1.87 2.17
N ASP A 446 18.67 2.84 2.29
CA ASP A 446 19.74 3.05 1.31
C ASP A 446 20.77 1.91 1.28
N GLU A 447 21.00 1.25 2.42
CA GLU A 447 21.85 0.05 2.55
C GLU A 447 21.17 -1.15 1.89
N ALA A 448 19.91 -1.41 2.25
CA ALA A 448 19.14 -2.53 1.72
C ALA A 448 18.96 -2.46 0.20
N VAL A 449 18.74 -1.25 -0.35
CA VAL A 449 18.62 -1.03 -1.80
C VAL A 449 19.95 -1.26 -2.53
N LYS A 450 21.10 -1.01 -1.90
CA LYS A 450 22.41 -1.20 -2.52
C LYS A 450 22.91 -2.64 -2.43
N GLU A 451 22.65 -3.31 -1.31
CA GLU A 451 23.33 -4.56 -0.96
C GLU A 451 22.39 -5.78 -0.90
N GLU A 452 21.11 -5.58 -0.58
CA GLU A 452 20.18 -6.67 -0.31
C GLU A 452 19.17 -6.92 -1.44
N ILE A 453 18.76 -5.88 -2.16
CA ILE A 453 17.68 -5.94 -3.14
C ILE A 453 18.19 -5.49 -4.52
N PRO A 454 18.13 -6.35 -5.56
CA PRO A 454 18.50 -5.96 -6.91
C PRO A 454 17.60 -4.83 -7.43
N THR A 455 18.21 -3.71 -7.83
CA THR A 455 17.51 -2.57 -8.43
C THR A 455 17.98 -2.30 -9.86
N THR A 456 17.08 -1.75 -10.68
CA THR A 456 17.38 -1.29 -12.04
C THR A 456 16.75 0.08 -12.28
N ASP A 457 17.32 0.85 -13.21
CA ASP A 457 16.71 2.11 -13.65
C ASP A 457 15.38 1.84 -14.35
N MET A 458 14.38 2.70 -14.10
CA MET A 458 13.05 2.53 -14.65
C MET A 458 12.98 3.03 -16.09
N ASN A 459 12.84 2.10 -17.04
CA ASN A 459 12.59 2.40 -18.45
C ASN A 459 11.18 1.95 -18.83
N ILE A 460 10.30 2.85 -19.29
CA ILE A 460 8.93 2.52 -19.71
C ILE A 460 8.86 2.43 -21.24
N MET A 461 8.30 1.35 -21.78
CA MET A 461 8.03 1.20 -23.21
C MET A 461 6.56 1.02 -23.53
N ILE A 462 6.18 1.40 -24.74
CA ILE A 462 4.88 1.10 -25.33
C ILE A 462 5.02 -0.21 -26.11
N VAL A 463 4.29 -1.24 -25.70
CA VAL A 463 4.30 -2.61 -26.23
C VAL A 463 3.00 -2.95 -26.95
N GLY A 464 2.39 -1.95 -27.60
CA GLY A 464 1.13 -2.09 -28.35
C GLY A 464 0.00 -1.23 -27.79
N THR A 465 -1.24 -1.61 -28.11
CA THR A 465 -2.45 -0.84 -27.80
C THR A 465 -3.47 -1.72 -27.09
N LYS A 466 -4.09 -1.22 -26.04
CA LYS A 466 -5.20 -1.89 -25.34
C LYS A 466 -6.48 -1.86 -26.20
N PRO A 467 -7.49 -2.71 -25.91
CA PRO A 467 -8.78 -2.70 -26.62
C PRO A 467 -9.51 -1.35 -26.59
N ASP A 468 -9.21 -0.51 -25.58
CA ASP A 468 -9.75 0.85 -25.43
C ASP A 468 -8.98 1.93 -26.22
N GLY A 469 -8.02 1.53 -27.07
CA GLY A 469 -7.19 2.43 -27.87
C GLY A 469 -6.04 3.09 -27.12
N LYS A 470 -5.88 2.87 -25.81
CA LYS A 470 -4.77 3.45 -25.02
C LYS A 470 -3.47 2.65 -25.20
N PRO A 471 -2.29 3.30 -25.16
CA PRO A 471 -1.02 2.58 -25.26
C PRO A 471 -0.86 1.60 -24.10
N LYS A 472 -0.50 0.36 -24.45
CA LYS A 472 -0.14 -0.69 -23.50
C LYS A 472 1.32 -0.48 -23.12
N ARG A 473 1.58 -0.16 -21.86
CA ARG A 473 2.94 0.10 -21.35
C ARG A 473 3.48 -1.10 -20.57
N LYS A 474 4.79 -1.31 -20.60
CA LYS A 474 5.53 -2.28 -19.77
C LYS A 474 6.92 -1.72 -19.42
N LEU A 475 7.52 -2.19 -18.33
CA LEU A 475 8.91 -1.90 -18.02
C LEU A 475 9.84 -2.62 -19.02
N ALA A 476 10.79 -1.85 -19.57
CA ALA A 476 11.55 -2.19 -20.77
C ALA A 476 12.39 -3.46 -20.60
N ASP A 477 13.13 -3.53 -19.50
CA ASP A 477 14.26 -4.45 -19.39
C ASP A 477 13.81 -5.89 -19.09
N LEU A 478 12.79 -6.04 -18.23
CA LEU A 478 12.30 -7.37 -17.85
C LEU A 478 11.44 -8.02 -18.95
N TYR A 479 10.68 -7.24 -19.71
CA TYR A 479 9.86 -7.78 -20.80
C TYR A 479 10.72 -8.40 -21.91
N HIS A 480 11.82 -7.74 -22.30
CA HIS A 480 12.74 -8.31 -23.28
C HIS A 480 13.38 -9.61 -22.78
N ALA A 481 13.92 -9.60 -21.56
CA ALA A 481 14.64 -10.75 -21.01
C ALA A 481 13.73 -11.97 -20.75
N MET A 482 12.46 -11.76 -20.37
CA MET A 482 11.53 -12.88 -20.10
C MET A 482 10.89 -13.44 -21.36
N THR A 483 10.51 -12.59 -22.31
CA THR A 483 9.83 -13.04 -23.54
C THR A 483 10.85 -13.56 -24.56
N TRP A 484 12.01 -12.93 -24.65
CA TRP A 484 13.08 -13.27 -25.60
C TRP A 484 14.44 -13.39 -24.91
N PRO A 485 14.61 -14.40 -24.03
CA PRO A 485 15.81 -14.54 -23.22
C PRO A 485 17.10 -14.63 -24.04
N SER A 486 17.02 -15.10 -25.28
CA SER A 486 18.18 -15.30 -26.15
C SER A 486 18.52 -14.10 -27.03
N LEU A 487 17.77 -12.99 -26.96
CA LEU A 487 17.95 -11.85 -27.89
C LEU A 487 18.76 -10.69 -27.33
N SER A 488 18.88 -10.59 -26.00
CA SER A 488 19.54 -9.47 -25.33
C SER A 488 20.87 -9.92 -24.73
N TYR A 489 21.92 -9.12 -24.91
CA TYR A 489 23.29 -9.45 -24.51
C TYR A 489 23.96 -8.26 -23.82
N VAL A 490 24.91 -8.55 -22.95
CA VAL A 490 25.79 -7.57 -22.30
C VAL A 490 27.24 -7.83 -22.64
N ALA A 491 28.04 -6.77 -22.70
CA ALA A 491 29.49 -6.83 -22.83
C ALA A 491 30.11 -6.44 -21.49
N GLU A 492 30.98 -7.27 -20.96
CA GLU A 492 31.67 -7.06 -19.68
C GLU A 492 33.16 -6.74 -19.89
N ASP A 493 33.74 -5.93 -19.01
CA ASP A 493 35.19 -5.76 -18.94
C ASP A 493 35.85 -6.87 -18.10
N HIS A 494 37.18 -6.83 -18.02
CA HIS A 494 37.97 -7.83 -17.29
C HIS A 494 37.71 -7.87 -15.76
N LYS A 495 36.92 -6.94 -15.22
CA LYS A 495 36.51 -6.91 -13.80
C LYS A 495 35.03 -7.29 -13.63
N GLY A 496 34.36 -7.76 -14.69
CA GLY A 496 32.94 -8.08 -14.67
C GLY A 496 32.02 -6.86 -14.70
N ARG A 497 32.52 -5.66 -15.03
CA ARG A 497 31.66 -4.47 -15.16
C ARG A 497 31.01 -4.46 -16.53
N ILE A 498 29.70 -4.21 -16.60
CA ILE A 498 28.98 -4.05 -17.87
C ILE A 498 29.43 -2.75 -18.55
N VAL A 499 29.97 -2.86 -19.76
CA VAL A 499 30.48 -1.75 -20.57
C VAL A 499 29.69 -1.51 -21.86
N GLY A 500 28.74 -2.37 -22.18
CA GLY A 500 27.77 -2.20 -23.26
C GLY A 500 26.67 -3.25 -23.21
N TYR A 501 25.56 -2.99 -23.91
CA TYR A 501 24.43 -3.91 -23.97
C TYR A 501 23.67 -3.78 -25.30
N ILE A 502 22.89 -4.81 -25.63
CA ILE A 502 21.83 -4.79 -26.64
C ILE A 502 20.55 -5.37 -26.03
N LEU A 503 19.44 -4.66 -26.23
CA LEU A 503 18.09 -5.07 -25.89
C LEU A 503 17.30 -5.23 -27.18
N ALA A 504 16.76 -6.43 -27.39
CA ALA A 504 16.03 -6.75 -28.60
C ALA A 504 14.87 -7.72 -28.35
N LYS A 505 13.85 -7.62 -29.20
CA LYS A 505 12.60 -8.40 -29.15
C LYS A 505 12.26 -8.98 -30.52
N MET A 506 11.33 -9.92 -30.56
CA MET A 506 10.56 -10.19 -31.79
C MET A 506 9.33 -9.29 -31.82
N GLU A 507 8.84 -8.92 -33.01
CA GLU A 507 7.55 -8.26 -33.08
C GLU A 507 6.38 -9.24 -32.93
N GLU A 508 5.47 -8.89 -32.02
CA GLU A 508 4.27 -9.68 -31.68
C GLU A 508 3.05 -9.24 -32.49
N ASP A 509 2.93 -7.94 -32.78
CA ASP A 509 1.78 -7.33 -33.48
C ASP A 509 2.04 -7.27 -35.01
N LEU A 510 2.27 -8.43 -35.63
CA LEU A 510 2.46 -8.53 -37.08
C LEU A 510 1.15 -8.21 -37.82
N LYS A 511 1.21 -7.31 -38.81
CA LYS A 511 0.05 -7.07 -39.71
C LYS A 511 -0.11 -8.25 -40.67
N ASP A 512 -1.32 -8.42 -41.22
CA ASP A 512 -1.58 -9.47 -42.22
C ASP A 512 -0.57 -9.38 -43.39
N GLY A 513 0.23 -10.44 -43.55
CA GLY A 513 1.26 -10.56 -44.58
C GLY A 513 2.67 -10.10 -44.16
N GLU A 514 2.87 -9.66 -42.92
CA GLU A 514 4.18 -9.25 -42.41
C GLU A 514 4.99 -10.45 -41.89
N GLU A 515 6.22 -10.61 -42.36
CA GLU A 515 7.08 -11.73 -41.96
C GLU A 515 7.54 -11.56 -40.50
N PRO A 516 7.67 -12.66 -39.73
CA PRO A 516 8.23 -12.62 -38.38
C PRO A 516 9.60 -11.96 -38.40
N HIS A 517 9.82 -10.98 -37.53
CA HIS A 517 11.07 -10.22 -37.54
C HIS A 517 11.42 -9.71 -36.15
N GLY A 518 12.70 -9.45 -35.93
CA GLY A 518 13.22 -8.88 -34.70
C GLY A 518 13.24 -7.36 -34.74
N HIS A 519 13.18 -6.73 -33.57
CA HIS A 519 13.38 -5.30 -33.39
C HIS A 519 14.47 -5.06 -32.34
N VAL A 520 15.50 -4.27 -32.69
CA VAL A 520 16.49 -3.79 -31.73
C VAL A 520 15.96 -2.52 -31.09
N THR A 521 15.54 -2.65 -29.84
CA THR A 521 14.97 -1.55 -29.07
C THR A 521 16.05 -0.60 -28.57
N SER A 522 17.19 -1.14 -28.12
CA SER A 522 18.28 -0.30 -27.60
C SER A 522 19.62 -0.99 -27.72
N ILE A 523 20.65 -0.23 -28.06
CA ILE A 523 22.05 -0.68 -28.01
C ILE A 523 22.93 0.50 -27.58
N SER A 524 23.83 0.25 -26.64
CA SER A 524 24.74 1.28 -26.14
C SER A 524 26.06 0.70 -25.67
N VAL A 525 27.12 1.50 -25.76
CA VAL A 525 28.46 1.19 -25.26
C VAL A 525 29.02 2.44 -24.58
N LEU A 526 29.62 2.26 -23.41
CA LEU A 526 30.28 3.33 -22.65
C LEU A 526 31.34 4.02 -23.50
N ARG A 527 31.42 5.36 -23.43
CA ARG A 527 32.32 6.18 -24.27
C ARG A 527 33.77 5.67 -24.32
N PRO A 528 34.42 5.30 -23.19
CA PRO A 528 35.80 4.80 -23.20
C PRO A 528 35.99 3.46 -23.94
N TYR A 529 34.91 2.69 -24.10
CA TYR A 529 34.91 1.35 -24.72
C TYR A 529 34.36 1.37 -26.15
N ARG A 530 34.01 2.54 -26.69
CA ARG A 530 33.58 2.69 -28.09
C ARG A 530 34.76 2.47 -29.04
N ARG A 531 34.46 2.15 -30.30
CA ARG A 531 35.44 1.85 -31.36
C ARG A 531 36.28 0.57 -31.14
N LEU A 532 35.97 -0.23 -30.12
CA LEU A 532 36.53 -1.56 -29.88
C LEU A 532 35.71 -2.69 -30.55
N GLY A 533 34.72 -2.35 -31.38
CA GLY A 533 33.85 -3.31 -32.06
C GLY A 533 32.78 -3.98 -31.17
N LEU A 534 32.62 -3.58 -29.91
CA LEU A 534 31.65 -4.17 -28.98
C LEU A 534 30.21 -4.12 -29.49
N ALA A 535 29.76 -2.95 -29.98
CA ALA A 535 28.41 -2.81 -30.52
C ALA A 535 28.15 -3.72 -31.73
N LYS A 536 29.16 -3.95 -32.57
CA LYS A 536 29.08 -4.90 -33.69
C LYS A 536 28.88 -6.33 -33.18
N LYS A 537 29.67 -6.76 -32.18
CA LYS A 537 29.55 -8.11 -31.60
C LYS A 537 28.18 -8.34 -30.96
N LEU A 538 27.72 -7.39 -30.15
CA LEU A 538 26.40 -7.45 -29.50
C LEU A 538 25.29 -7.57 -30.55
N MET A 539 25.36 -6.77 -31.61
CA MET A 539 24.39 -6.82 -32.70
C MET A 539 24.38 -8.17 -33.42
N VAL A 540 25.55 -8.69 -33.81
CA VAL A 540 25.66 -9.97 -34.51
C VAL A 540 25.10 -11.12 -33.66
N GLN A 541 25.40 -11.17 -32.37
CA GLN A 541 24.85 -12.20 -31.48
C GLN A 541 23.32 -12.14 -31.38
N SER A 542 22.76 -10.92 -31.27
CA SER A 542 21.31 -10.73 -31.26
C SER A 542 20.67 -11.15 -32.58
N GLN A 543 21.26 -10.78 -33.71
CA GLN A 543 20.80 -11.15 -35.06
C GLN A 543 20.82 -12.66 -35.28
N GLU A 544 21.91 -13.33 -34.91
CA GLU A 544 22.04 -14.79 -34.99
C GLU A 544 20.95 -15.47 -34.16
N ALA A 545 20.69 -14.98 -32.95
CA ALA A 545 19.62 -15.52 -32.12
C ALA A 545 18.22 -15.26 -32.71
N MET A 546 17.97 -14.08 -33.28
CA MET A 546 16.70 -13.79 -33.99
C MET A 546 16.46 -14.75 -35.15
N ALA A 547 17.49 -15.00 -35.96
CA ALA A 547 17.41 -15.89 -37.12
C ALA A 547 17.23 -17.35 -36.68
N THR A 548 18.10 -17.85 -35.79
CA THR A 548 18.20 -19.28 -35.46
C THR A 548 17.15 -19.74 -34.46
N VAL A 549 16.88 -18.96 -33.42
CA VAL A 549 15.96 -19.34 -32.34
C VAL A 549 14.53 -18.98 -32.69
N TYR A 550 14.32 -17.78 -33.25
CA TYR A 550 12.98 -17.22 -33.47
C TYR A 550 12.55 -17.18 -34.94
N ARG A 551 13.39 -17.66 -35.87
CA ARG A 551 13.10 -17.71 -37.31
C ARG A 551 12.68 -16.36 -37.88
N GLY A 552 13.30 -15.28 -37.39
CA GLY A 552 13.09 -13.94 -37.90
C GLY A 552 13.64 -13.81 -39.32
N ALA A 553 12.81 -13.34 -40.25
CA ALA A 553 13.20 -13.07 -41.64
C ALA A 553 14.11 -11.84 -41.77
N TYR A 554 13.92 -10.86 -40.88
CA TYR A 554 14.74 -9.65 -40.85
C TYR A 554 14.82 -9.06 -39.44
N VAL A 555 15.67 -8.06 -39.26
CA VAL A 555 15.76 -7.24 -38.05
C VAL A 555 15.54 -5.76 -38.41
N SER A 556 14.77 -5.06 -37.58
CA SER A 556 14.49 -3.64 -37.72
C SER A 556 15.01 -2.83 -36.52
N LEU A 557 15.30 -1.54 -36.74
CA LEU A 557 15.67 -0.59 -35.70
C LEU A 557 15.36 0.85 -36.11
N HIS A 558 15.33 1.76 -35.14
CA HIS A 558 15.25 3.20 -35.38
C HIS A 558 16.57 3.88 -35.00
N VAL A 559 17.02 4.83 -35.81
CA VAL A 559 18.20 5.64 -35.52
C VAL A 559 17.98 7.10 -35.89
N ARG A 560 18.30 8.00 -34.96
CA ARG A 560 18.22 9.46 -35.18
C ARG A 560 19.12 9.89 -36.33
N LYS A 561 18.62 10.81 -37.16
CA LYS A 561 19.36 11.37 -38.29
C LYS A 561 20.65 12.08 -37.87
N SER A 562 20.68 12.68 -36.68
CA SER A 562 21.85 13.34 -36.10
C SER A 562 22.95 12.38 -35.62
N ASN A 563 22.62 11.11 -35.37
CA ASN A 563 23.54 10.14 -34.77
C ASN A 563 24.47 9.49 -35.81
N ARG A 564 25.46 10.27 -36.29
CA ARG A 564 26.42 9.85 -37.32
C ARG A 564 27.19 8.57 -36.98
N ALA A 565 27.51 8.37 -35.70
CA ALA A 565 28.25 7.18 -35.25
C ALA A 565 27.41 5.91 -35.37
N ALA A 566 26.14 5.96 -34.94
CA ALA A 566 25.22 4.83 -35.08
C ALA A 566 24.86 4.57 -36.54
N LEU A 567 24.66 5.62 -37.35
CA LEU A 567 24.41 5.48 -38.78
C LEU A 567 25.55 4.77 -39.51
N SER A 568 26.80 5.13 -39.20
CA SER A 568 27.96 4.44 -39.81
C SER A 568 28.07 2.98 -39.35
N LEU A 569 27.76 2.70 -38.08
CA LEU A 569 27.70 1.33 -37.58
C LEU A 569 26.63 0.50 -38.32
N TYR A 570 25.38 0.98 -38.39
CA TYR A 570 24.29 0.23 -38.98
C TYR A 570 24.41 0.09 -40.49
N ARG A 571 24.63 1.20 -41.21
CA ARG A 571 24.68 1.20 -42.67
C ARG A 571 26.00 0.63 -43.20
N ASP A 572 27.13 1.16 -42.76
CA ASP A 572 28.43 0.87 -43.38
C ASP A 572 29.04 -0.43 -42.85
N THR A 573 28.82 -0.76 -41.58
CA THR A 573 29.47 -1.92 -40.93
C THR A 573 28.59 -3.17 -40.89
N LEU A 574 27.28 -3.00 -40.68
CA LEU A 574 26.32 -4.09 -40.48
C LEU A 574 25.39 -4.32 -41.68
N GLY A 575 25.39 -3.43 -42.67
CA GLY A 575 24.64 -3.59 -43.91
C GLY A 575 23.15 -3.28 -43.83
N PHE A 576 22.69 -2.56 -42.79
CA PHE A 576 21.30 -2.13 -42.71
C PHE A 576 20.94 -1.14 -43.83
N THR A 577 19.74 -1.28 -44.36
CA THR A 577 19.14 -0.38 -45.36
C THR A 577 18.09 0.51 -44.71
N ALA A 578 18.05 1.80 -45.09
CA ALA A 578 17.03 2.72 -44.60
C ALA A 578 15.75 2.58 -45.44
N GLN A 579 14.61 2.29 -44.81
CA GLN A 579 13.34 2.09 -45.52
C GLN A 579 12.44 3.33 -45.54
N LYS A 580 12.27 4.01 -44.40
CA LYS A 580 11.36 5.18 -44.26
C LYS A 580 11.89 6.19 -43.25
N LEU A 581 11.49 7.45 -43.40
CA LEU A 581 11.58 8.47 -42.35
C LEU A 581 10.45 8.23 -41.34
N ALA A 582 10.81 8.17 -40.06
CA ALA A 582 9.91 8.09 -38.92
C ALA A 582 10.19 9.26 -37.97
N SER A 583 9.22 9.61 -37.13
CA SER A 583 9.41 10.61 -36.06
C SER A 583 9.80 9.90 -34.77
N ASP A 584 10.88 10.32 -34.13
CA ASP A 584 11.27 9.82 -32.80
C ASP A 584 10.35 10.41 -31.71
N ALA A 585 10.35 9.81 -30.51
CA ALA A 585 9.45 10.19 -29.41
C ALA A 585 9.60 11.66 -28.95
N ASP A 586 10.76 12.26 -29.20
CA ASP A 586 11.08 13.67 -28.87
C ASP A 586 10.81 14.64 -30.03
N GLY A 587 10.28 14.16 -31.17
CA GLY A 587 9.99 14.96 -32.37
C GLY A 587 11.17 15.13 -33.34
N GLU A 588 12.29 14.44 -33.13
CA GLU A 588 13.44 14.43 -34.04
C GLU A 588 13.27 13.41 -35.18
N ASP A 589 13.71 13.75 -36.40
CA ASP A 589 13.70 12.83 -37.54
C ASP A 589 14.58 11.58 -37.27
N ALA A 590 14.00 10.39 -37.47
CA ALA A 590 14.68 9.10 -37.38
C ALA A 590 14.56 8.29 -38.68
N TYR A 591 15.56 7.45 -38.96
CA TYR A 591 15.51 6.45 -40.00
C TYR A 591 15.01 5.12 -39.42
N ALA A 592 13.97 4.56 -40.01
CA ALA A 592 13.62 3.15 -39.82
C ALA A 592 14.55 2.31 -40.72
N MET A 593 15.38 1.48 -40.11
CA MET A 593 16.36 0.65 -40.80
C MET A 593 15.98 -0.83 -40.74
N ARG A 594 16.29 -1.58 -41.81
CA ARG A 594 16.06 -3.02 -41.92
C ARG A 594 17.31 -3.75 -42.44
N LEU A 595 17.57 -4.92 -41.89
CA LEU A 595 18.54 -5.88 -42.41
C LEU A 595 17.88 -7.26 -42.52
N ASP A 596 17.89 -7.85 -43.70
CA ASP A 596 17.39 -9.21 -43.91
C ASP A 596 18.35 -10.22 -43.27
N LEU A 597 17.78 -11.13 -42.48
CA LEU A 597 18.51 -12.19 -41.82
C LEU A 597 18.59 -13.38 -42.78
N LYS A 598 19.79 -13.94 -42.95
CA LYS A 598 19.96 -15.16 -43.75
C LYS A 598 19.55 -16.34 -42.89
N SER A 599 18.59 -17.12 -43.37
CA SER A 599 18.11 -18.36 -42.74
C SER A 599 19.20 -19.41 -42.65
#